data_AF-A0A7W5ZQ94-F1
#
_entry.id   AF-A0A7W5ZQ94-F1
#
_cell.length_a   1.000
_cell.length_b   1.000
_cell.length_c   1.000
_cell.angle_alpha   90.00
_cell.angle_beta   90.00
_cell.angle_gamma   90.00
#
_symmetry.space_group_name_H-M   'P 1'
#
loop_
_entity.id
_entity.type
_entity.pdbx_description
1 polymer ?
#
loop_
_entity_poly.entity_id
_entity_poly.type
_entity_poly.pdbx_seq_one_letter_code
_entity_poly.pdbx_strand_id
1 'polypeptide(L)' 'MTQIILKNDIDQNKLSALLHFLKSFDIEVEVKTSKKTSKPSEEFSLTAGLWKDYELDANELRKQAWRIK' A
#
# COMPACT_ATOMS: atom_id res chain seq x y z
N MET A 1 4.71 27.37 17.36
CA MET A 1 4.32 26.28 16.45
C MET A 1 4.66 24.96 17.12
N THR A 2 3.68 24.32 17.74
CA THR A 2 3.88 23.08 18.50
C THR A 2 3.26 21.94 17.69
N GLN A 3 4.03 20.88 17.42
CA GLN A 3 3.57 19.76 16.60
C GLN A 3 3.49 18.49 17.43
N ILE A 4 2.34 17.82 17.38
CA ILE A 4 2.13 16.50 18.00
C ILE A 4 2.23 15.46 16.88
N ILE A 5 3.17 14.53 17.01
CA ILE A 5 3.38 13.45 16.04
C ILE A 5 2.97 12.12 16.70
N LEU A 6 1.92 11.51 16.16
CA LEU A 6 1.44 10.21 16.61
C LEU A 6 2.25 9.12 15.87
N LYS A 7 3.03 8.33 16.62
CA LYS A 7 3.89 7.27 16.04
C LYS A 7 3.14 5.98 15.74
N ASN A 8 2.04 5.73 16.44
CA ASN A 8 1.22 4.53 16.27
C ASN A 8 -0.02 4.82 15.45
N ASP A 9 -0.53 3.77 14.81
CA ASP A 9 -1.85 3.81 14.20
C ASP A 9 -2.88 3.90 15.32
N ILE A 10 -3.71 4.95 15.29
CA ILE A 10 -4.68 5.26 16.33
C ILE A 10 -6.05 5.16 15.70
N ASP A 11 -6.94 4.41 16.35
CA ASP A 11 -8.32 4.25 15.92
C ASP A 11 -8.99 5.62 15.73
N GLN A 12 -9.79 5.72 14.68
CA GLN A 12 -10.54 6.95 14.32
C GLN A 12 -11.31 7.53 15.52
N ASN A 13 -11.94 6.68 16.33
CA ASN A 13 -12.70 7.09 17.52
C ASN A 13 -11.83 7.75 18.61
N LYS A 14 -10.58 7.30 18.77
CA LYS A 14 -9.65 7.90 19.73
C LYS A 14 -9.13 9.23 19.20
N LEU A 15 -8.92 9.32 17.90
CA LEU A 15 -8.50 10.54 17.21
C LEU A 15 -9.59 11.62 17.28
N SER A 16 -10.86 11.26 17.08
CA SER A 16 -11.99 12.19 17.23
C SER A 16 -12.15 12.70 18.66
N ALA A 17 -11.94 11.85 19.67
CA ALA A 17 -11.96 12.26 21.08
C ALA A 17 -10.83 13.26 21.40
N LEU A 18 -9.62 13.01 20.87
CA LEU A 18 -8.48 13.92 21.03
C LEU A 18 -8.76 15.29 20.38
N LEU A 19 -9.34 15.30 19.18
CA LEU A 19 -9.70 16.54 18.49
C LEU A 19 -10.77 17.33 19.25
N HIS A 20 -11.78 16.65 19.78
CA HIS A 20 -12.81 17.28 20.61
C HIS A 20 -12.22 17.88 21.89
N PHE A 21 -11.28 17.17 22.53
CA PHE A 21 -10.58 17.65 23.71
C PHE A 21 -9.75 18.90 23.41
N LEU A 22 -8.96 18.90 22.33
CA LEU A 22 -8.16 20.06 21.93
C LEU A 22 -9.05 21.26 21.57
N LYS A 23 -10.17 21.02 20.90
CA LYS A 23 -11.17 22.05 20.61
C LYS A 23 -11.80 22.65 21.87
N SER A 24 -11.97 21.84 22.93
CA SER A 24 -12.49 22.34 24.21
C SER A 24 -11.54 23.31 24.91
N PHE A 25 -10.25 23.28 24.56
CA PHE A 25 -9.24 24.23 25.04
C PHE A 25 -9.01 25.42 24.09
N ASP A 26 -9.89 25.59 23.08
CA ASP A 26 -9.79 26.67 22.09
C ASP A 26 -8.48 26.62 21.27
N ILE A 27 -7.94 25.41 21.08
CA ILE A 27 -6.74 25.17 20.28
C ILE A 27 -7.15 24.81 18.86
N GLU A 28 -6.69 25.59 17.89
CA GLU A 28 -6.83 25.25 16.47
C GLU A 28 -5.85 24.14 16.08
N VAL A 29 -6.37 23.06 15.48
CA VAL A 29 -5.59 21.86 15.16
C VAL A 29 -5.70 21.54 13.68
N GLU A 30 -4.55 21.42 13.01
CA GLU A 30 -4.46 20.90 11.64
C GLU A 30 -4.07 19.43 11.64
N VAL A 31 -4.88 18.57 11.02
CA VAL A 31 -4.59 17.15 10.88
C VAL A 31 -3.95 16.89 9.52
N LYS A 32 -2.67 16.48 9.52
CA LYS A 32 -1.96 16.02 8.32
C LYS A 32 -1.84 14.51 8.34
N THR A 33 -2.76 13.81 7.67
CA THR A 33 -2.66 12.35 7.47
C THR A 33 -1.73 12.05 6.29
N SER A 34 -0.56 11.46 6.54
CA SER A 34 0.20 10.82 5.46
C SER A 34 -0.41 9.45 5.18
N LYS A 35 -1.08 9.28 4.04
CA LYS A 35 -1.42 7.94 3.56
C LYS A 35 -0.11 7.19 3.33
N LYS A 36 0.14 6.12 4.10
CA LYS A 36 1.13 5.12 3.67
C LYS A 36 0.61 4.56 2.35
N THR A 37 1.27 4.87 1.25
CA THR A 37 1.10 4.15 -0.01
C THR A 37 1.45 2.70 0.28
N SER A 38 0.45 1.84 0.42
CA SER A 38 0.66 0.40 0.41
C SER A 38 1.30 0.07 -0.93
N LYS A 39 2.58 -0.32 -0.91
CA LYS A 39 3.17 -0.94 -2.09
C LYS A 39 2.26 -2.12 -2.45
N PRO A 40 1.84 -2.28 -3.72
CA PRO A 40 1.09 -3.45 -4.11
C PRO A 40 1.87 -4.67 -3.62
N SER A 41 1.21 -5.56 -2.89
CA SER A 41 1.80 -6.85 -2.55
C SER A 41 2.10 -7.52 -3.88
N GLU A 42 3.37 -7.63 -4.24
CA GLU A 42 3.78 -8.50 -5.32
C GLU A 42 3.31 -9.90 -4.90
N GLU A 43 2.28 -10.41 -5.56
CA GLU A 43 1.91 -11.81 -5.46
C GLU A 43 3.13 -12.58 -5.94
N PHE A 44 3.88 -13.13 -4.97
CA PHE A 44 4.93 -14.09 -5.25
C PHE A 44 4.27 -15.35 -5.77
N SER A 45 3.97 -15.38 -7.07
CA SER A 45 3.74 -16.64 -7.76
C SER A 45 5.03 -17.43 -7.69
N LEU A 46 4.98 -18.64 -7.13
CA LEU A 46 6.11 -19.57 -7.09
C LEU A 46 6.72 -19.84 -8.49
N THR A 47 5.96 -19.56 -9.54
CA THR A 47 6.39 -19.69 -10.94
C THR A 47 7.15 -18.48 -11.48
N ALA A 48 7.04 -17.31 -10.84
CA ALA A 48 7.66 -16.08 -11.33
C ALA A 48 9.20 -16.11 -11.26
N GLY A 49 9.77 -16.92 -10.36
CA GLY A 49 11.22 -17.07 -10.22
C GLY A 49 11.86 -17.98 -11.26
N LEU A 50 11.14 -18.99 -11.78
CA LEU A 50 11.73 -20.00 -12.68
C LEU A 50 11.99 -19.46 -14.10
N TRP A 51 11.18 -18.49 -14.53
CA TRP A 51 11.15 -18.00 -15.91
C TRP A 51 11.62 -16.54 -16.04
N LYS A 52 12.10 -15.94 -14.94
CA LYS A 52 12.46 -14.52 -14.88
C LYS A 52 13.59 -14.13 -15.83
N ASP A 53 14.53 -15.05 -16.06
CA ASP A 53 15.69 -14.84 -16.94
C ASP A 53 15.45 -15.38 -18.37
N TYR A 54 14.25 -15.90 -18.65
CA TYR A 54 13.87 -16.36 -19.97
C TYR A 54 12.98 -15.31 -20.65
N GLU A 55 13.39 -14.83 -21.83
CA GLU A 55 12.54 -14.00 -22.70
C GLU A 55 11.42 -14.86 -23.31
N LEU A 56 10.38 -15.16 -22.52
CA LEU A 56 9.25 -15.98 -22.95
C LEU A 56 8.04 -15.12 -23.26
N ASP A 57 7.73 -14.99 -24.55
CA ASP A 57 6.44 -14.46 -25.01
C ASP A 57 5.40 -15.58 -25.05
N ALA A 58 4.27 -15.38 -24.37
CA ALA A 58 3.14 -16.30 -24.37
C ALA A 58 2.61 -16.60 -25.78
N ASN A 59 2.72 -15.63 -26.71
CA ASN A 59 2.30 -15.83 -28.10
C ASN A 59 3.23 -16.78 -28.86
N GLU A 60 4.54 -16.73 -28.58
CA GLU A 60 5.52 -17.63 -29.20
C GLU A 60 5.36 -19.06 -28.70
N LEU A 61 5.19 -19.24 -27.39
CA LEU A 61 4.92 -20.55 -26.79
C LEU A 61 3.66 -21.19 -27.38
N ARG A 62 2.61 -20.41 -27.58
CA ARG A 62 1.36 -20.89 -28.18
C ARG A 62 1.56 -21.32 -29.64
N LYS A 63 2.34 -20.56 -30.42
CA LYS A 63 2.70 -20.94 -31.80
C LYS A 63 3.52 -22.22 -31.84
N GLN A 64 4.46 -22.42 -30.91
CA GLN A 64 5.26 -23.64 -30.82
C GLN A 64 4.42 -24.86 -30.41
N ALA A 65 3.56 -24.72 -29.41
CA ALA A 65 2.69 -25.81 -28.93
C ALA A 65 1.65 -26.24 -29.99
N TRP A 66 1.19 -25.30 -30.82
CA TRP A 66 0.23 -25.58 -31.90
C TRP A 66 0.87 -25.99 -33.22
N ARG A 67 2.22 -26.09 -33.30
CA ARG A 67 2.89 -26.84 -34.37
C ARG A 67 2.68 -28.35 -34.14
N ILE A 68 1.44 -28.79 -34.24
CA ILE A 68 1.09 -30.20 -34.36
C ILE A 68 1.52 -30.59 -35.78
N LYS A 69 2.51 -31.48 -35.87
CA LYS A 69 2.92 -32.14 -37.10
C LYS A 69 2.65 -33.64 -36.94
#